data_AF-A0AA90SJA5-F1
#
_entry.id   AF-A0AA90SJA5-F1
#
_cell.length_a   1.000
_cell.length_b   1.000
_cell.length_c   1.000
_cell.angle_alpha   90.00
_cell.angle_beta   90.00
_cell.angle_gamma   90.00
#
_symmetry.space_group_name_H-M   'P 1'
#
loop_
_entity.id
_entity.type
_entity.pdbx_description
1 polymer ?
#
loop_
_entity_poly.entity_id
_entity_poly.type
_entity_poly.pdbx_seq_one_letter_code
_entity_poly.pdbx_strand_id
1 'polypeptide(L)' 'MTIIYQQLAYEQRCQISALKKSGCSQMEIAEIIGASQSTVSRELARNTGASTRPNR' A
#
# COMPACT_ATOMS: atom_id res chain seq x y z
N MET A 1 10.84 6.40 22.38
CA MET A 1 10.16 6.97 21.20
C MET A 1 9.59 5.81 20.40
N THR A 2 8.38 5.37 20.76
CA THR A 2 7.66 4.32 20.05
C THR A 2 7.37 4.83 18.65
N ILE A 3 7.93 4.16 17.65
CA ILE A 3 7.65 4.41 16.24
C ILE A 3 6.16 4.13 16.08
N ILE A 4 5.34 5.18 16.12
CA ILE A 4 3.92 5.09 15.83
C ILE A 4 3.90 4.74 14.35
N TYR A 5 3.77 3.44 14.05
CA TYR A 5 3.50 2.99 12.70
C TYR A 5 2.19 3.65 12.31
N GLN A 6 2.30 4.81 11.65
CA GLN A 6 1.18 5.56 11.14
C GLN A 6 0.57 4.68 10.07
N GLN A 7 -0.39 3.86 10.48
CA GLN A 7 -1.14 3.03 9.57
C GLN A 7 -1.65 3.96 8.49
N LEU A 8 -1.40 3.58 7.24
CA LEU A 8 -1.86 4.32 6.08
C LEU A 8 -3.35 4.65 6.31
N ALA A 9 -3.71 5.93 6.22
CA ALA A 9 -5.07 6.36 6.47
C ALA A 9 -6.01 5.53 5.59
N TYR A 10 -7.18 5.13 6.11
CA TYR A 10 -8.12 4.30 5.37
C TYR A 10 -8.42 4.88 3.97
N GLU A 11 -8.46 6.21 3.87
CA GLU A 11 -8.58 6.97 2.63
C GLU A 11 -7.44 6.69 1.65
N GLN A 12 -6.18 6.73 2.08
CA GLN A 12 -5.02 6.43 1.24
C GLN A 12 -5.04 4.98 0.74
N ARG A 13 -5.48 4.03 1.58
CA ARG A 13 -5.63 2.62 1.16
C ARG A 13 -6.72 2.47 0.09
N CYS A 14 -7.84 3.17 0.27
CA CYS A 14 -8.93 3.19 -0.70
C CYS A 14 -8.45 3.78 -2.04
N GLN A 15 -7.73 4.91 -1.98
CA GLN A 15 -7.18 5.61 -3.14
C GLN A 15 -6.15 4.75 -3.89
N ILE A 16 -5.23 4.08 -3.19
CA ILE A 16 -4.31 3.11 -3.80
C ILE A 16 -5.08 2.00 -4.53
N SER A 17 -6.12 1.44 -3.90
CA SER A 17 -6.90 0.34 -4.49
C SER A 17 -7.67 0.79 -5.74
N ALA A 18 -8.22 2.00 -5.73
CA ALA A 18 -8.94 2.59 -6.87
C ALA A 18 -7.98 2.88 -8.03
N LEU A 19 -6.86 3.57 -7.77
CA LEU A 19 -5.85 3.88 -8.78
C LEU A 19 -5.23 2.60 -9.36
N LYS A 20 -5.00 1.58 -8.54
CA LYS A 20 -4.51 0.29 -9.02
C LYS A 20 -5.51 -0.41 -9.93
N LYS A 21 -6.81 -0.34 -9.62
CA LYS A 21 -7.89 -0.85 -10.48
C LYS A 21 -8.02 -0.06 -11.79
N SER A 22 -7.72 1.23 -11.76
CA SER A 22 -7.67 2.11 -12.95
C SER A 22 -6.46 1.86 -13.85
N GLY A 23 -5.52 0.98 -13.45
CA GLY A 23 -4.34 0.63 -14.25
C GLY A 23 -3.12 1.52 -14.00
N CYS A 24 -3.15 2.41 -13.01
CA CYS A 24 -2.00 3.26 -12.67
C CYS A 24 -0.82 2.43 -12.17
N SER A 25 0.39 2.90 -12.49
CA SER A 25 1.63 2.31 -11.99
C SER A 25 1.83 2.64 -10.51
N GLN A 26 2.63 1.83 -9.81
CA GLN A 26 2.92 2.07 -8.39
C GLN A 26 3.64 3.41 -8.14
N MET A 27 4.40 3.88 -9.13
CA MET A 27 5.15 5.14 -9.07
C MET A 27 4.19 6.33 -9.14
N GLU A 28 3.27 6.33 -10.10
CA GLU A 28 2.23 7.37 -10.20
C GLU A 28 1.35 7.39 -8.94
N ILE A 29 0.98 6.22 -8.42
CA ILE A 29 0.20 6.12 -7.18
C ILE A 29 0.96 6.74 -6.00
N ALA A 30 2.27 6.47 -5.91
CA ALA A 30 3.13 6.99 -4.85
C ALA A 30 3.24 8.52 -4.90
N GLU A 31 3.40 9.09 -6.10
CA GLU A 31 3.40 10.54 -6.32
C GLU A 31 2.04 11.18 -5.95
N ILE A 32 0.94 10.55 -6.37
CA ILE A 32 -0.43 11.06 -6.12
C ILE A 32 -0.75 11.11 -4.62
N ILE A 33 -0.41 10.07 -3.87
CA ILE A 33 -0.72 9.99 -2.42
C ILE A 33 0.38 10.58 -1.53
N GLY A 34 1.49 11.05 -2.13
CA GLY A 34 2.66 11.57 -1.41
C GLY A 34 3.37 10.53 -0.54
N ALA A 35 3.35 9.25 -0.94
CA ALA A 35 4.00 8.16 -0.22
C ALA A 35 5.20 7.61 -1.00
N SER A 36 6.01 6.79 -0.36
CA SER A 36 7.05 6.06 -1.09
C SER A 36 6.46 4.91 -1.91
N GLN A 37 7.08 4.60 -3.05
CA GLN A 37 6.75 3.40 -3.84
C GLN A 37 6.79 2.13 -2.98
N SER A 38 7.73 2.05 -2.03
CA SER A 38 7.83 0.93 -1.07
C SER A 38 6.61 0.82 -0.14
N THR A 39 5.98 1.94 0.21
CA THR A 39 4.74 1.97 1.00
C THR A 39 3.57 1.46 0.18
N VAL A 40 3.43 1.93 -1.07
CA VAL A 40 2.40 1.45 -2.01
C VAL A 40 2.53 -0.04 -2.27
N SER A 41 3.75 -0.51 -2.52
CA SER A 41 4.02 -1.94 -2.76
C SER A 41 3.64 -2.81 -1.56
N ARG A 42 4.02 -2.42 -0.35
CA ARG A 42 3.64 -3.12 0.89
C ARG A 42 2.13 -3.12 1.12
N GLU A 43 1.46 -2.01 0.83
CA GLU A 43 0.00 -1.92 0.95
C GLU A 43 -0.73 -2.81 -0.07
N LEU A 44 -0.28 -2.80 -1.31
CA LEU A 44 -0.79 -3.70 -2.35
C LEU A 44 -0.57 -5.17 -2.00
N ALA A 45 0.61 -5.52 -1.48
CA ALA A 45 0.92 -6.88 -1.02
C ALA A 45 0.04 -7.31 0.15
N ARG A 46 -0.27 -6.39 1.08
CA ARG A 46 -1.21 -6.63 2.19
C ARG A 46 -2.65 -6.81 1.69
N ASN A 47 -3.06 -6.08 0.65
CA ASN A 47 -4.40 -6.17 0.06
C ASN A 47 -4.64 -7.48 -0.71
N THR A 48 -3.60 -8.14 -1.21
CA THR A 48 -3.72 -9.40 -1.96
C THR A 48 -3.93 -10.65 -1.09
N GLY A 49 -4.10 -10.54 0.23
CA GLY A 49 -4.59 -11.64 1.07
C GLY A 49 -3.75 -12.94 1.07
N ALA A 50 -2.55 -12.94 0.48
CA ALA A 50 -1.66 -14.08 0.46
C ALA A 50 -1.03 -14.22 1.85
N SER A 51 -1.81 -14.86 2.72
CA SER A 51 -1.38 -15.50 3.96
C SER A 51 -0.45 -16.66 3.63
N THR A 52 0.69 -16.40 3.01
CA THR A 52 1.78 -17.38 2.99
C THR A 52 2.75 -16.92 4.04
N ARG A 53 2.53 -17.41 5.27
CA ARG A 53 3.66 -17.83 6.09
C ARG A 53 4.18 -19.11 5.41
N PRO A 54 5.24 -19.11 4.58
CA PRO A 54 6.01 -20.33 4.52
C PRO A 54 6.79 -20.38 5.83
N ASN A 55 6.80 -21.58 6.42
CA ASN A 55 7.70 -22.01 7.48
C ASN A 55 7.12 -22.03 8.90
N ARG A 56 6.40 -23.10 9.20
CA ARG A 56 6.98 -24.15 10.06
C ARG A 56 6.95 -25.47 9.31
#